data_AF-H2CBQ6-F1
#
_entry.id   AF-H2CBQ6-F1
#
_cell.length_a   1.000
_cell.length_b   1.000
_cell.length_c   1.000
_cell.angle_alpha   90.00
_cell.angle_beta   90.00
_cell.angle_gamma   90.00
#
_symmetry.space_group_name_H-M   'P 1'
#
loop_
_entity.id
_entity.type
_entity.pdbx_description
1 polymer ?
#
loop_
_entity_poly.entity_id
_entity_poly.type
_entity_poly.pdbx_seq_one_letter_code
_entity_poly.pdbx_strand_id
1 'polypeptide(L)'
;MTITVALAAESDRTLRRTHFGAASLYSIHRRNDDGQWQHIADVANPGCHGQHGNHHAEGCRGEHHTEGHAHHHGQACRGEHHGSGHGRHREEHEAGSGEHRQPRGPGSKFRHIFSALKKHDVNVVGSVQYGPNIRNLRTAFTPVVVSEGSVDDALAAIERNLDQVDEQIRAGENRRHLMLRAIELG
;
A
#
# COMPACT_ATOMS: atom_id res chain seq x y z
N MET A 1 -5.52 25.80 -1.54
CA MET A 1 -6.06 24.45 -1.27
C MET A 1 -4.90 23.56 -0.90
N THR A 2 -4.98 22.95 0.27
CA THR A 2 -3.99 21.98 0.72
C THR A 2 -4.30 20.59 0.16
N ILE A 3 -3.32 19.99 -0.52
CA ILE A 3 -3.40 18.62 -1.06
C ILE A 3 -2.14 17.87 -0.64
N THR A 4 -2.27 16.62 -0.20
CA THR A 4 -1.15 15.72 0.03
C THR A 4 -1.21 14.54 -0.95
N VAL A 5 -0.16 14.43 -1.75
CA VAL A 5 0.02 13.43 -2.81
C VAL A 5 1.06 12.41 -2.36
N ALA A 6 0.81 11.13 -2.61
CA ALA A 6 1.82 10.09 -2.56
C ALA A 6 2.07 9.52 -3.96
N LEU A 7 3.30 9.61 -4.45
CA LEU A 7 3.70 9.10 -5.76
C LEU A 7 4.46 7.78 -5.60
N ALA A 8 3.97 6.74 -6.25
CA ALA A 8 4.67 5.46 -6.36
C ALA A 8 5.90 5.62 -7.26
N ALA A 9 7.08 5.59 -6.67
CA ALA A 9 8.34 5.84 -7.34
C ALA A 9 9.39 4.78 -6.96
N GLU A 10 10.48 4.77 -7.71
CA GLU A 10 11.67 4.03 -7.37
C GLU A 10 12.58 4.80 -6.41
N SER A 11 13.64 4.15 -5.92
CA SER A 11 14.62 4.75 -5.00
C SER A 11 15.32 6.00 -5.55
N ASP A 12 15.38 6.15 -6.87
CA ASP A 12 15.91 7.31 -7.59
C ASP A 12 14.85 8.41 -7.81
N ARG A 13 13.65 8.28 -7.23
CA ARG A 13 12.49 9.16 -7.41
C ARG A 13 11.99 9.24 -8.86
N THR A 14 12.22 8.18 -9.64
CA THR A 14 11.61 8.03 -10.97
C THR A 14 10.32 7.21 -10.89
N LEU A 15 9.34 7.58 -11.71
CA LEU A 15 8.11 6.84 -11.92
C LEU A 15 8.30 5.93 -13.11
N ARG A 16 8.33 4.62 -12.85
CA ARG A 16 8.43 3.58 -13.88
C ARG A 16 7.08 2.92 -14.08
N ARG A 17 6.98 2.13 -15.16
CA ARG A 17 5.82 1.28 -15.44
C ARG A 17 5.71 0.10 -14.47
N THR A 18 5.58 0.41 -13.20
CA THR A 18 5.36 -0.53 -12.10
C THR A 18 3.98 -0.29 -11.52
N HIS A 19 3.38 -1.36 -10.99
CA HIS A 19 2.11 -1.22 -10.28
C HIS A 19 2.32 -0.44 -8.98
N PHE A 20 1.35 0.42 -8.60
CA PHE A 20 1.40 1.16 -7.33
C PHE A 20 1.77 0.30 -6.10
N GLY A 21 1.26 -0.93 -6.00
CA GLY A 21 1.57 -1.85 -4.89
C GLY A 21 2.96 -2.50 -4.93
N ALA A 22 3.69 -2.32 -6.03
CA ALA A 22 5.01 -2.90 -6.30
C ALA A 22 6.14 -1.87 -6.33
N ALA A 23 5.84 -0.58 -6.22
CA ALA A 23 6.86 0.46 -6.13
C ALA A 23 7.78 0.25 -4.92
N SER A 24 9.05 0.61 -5.02
CA SER A 24 9.98 0.49 -3.90
C SER A 24 9.75 1.55 -2.82
N LEU A 25 9.27 2.75 -3.20
CA LEU A 25 8.89 3.80 -2.27
C LEU A 25 7.65 4.61 -2.70
N TYR A 26 7.12 5.35 -1.74
CA TYR A 26 6.10 6.37 -1.94
C TYR A 26 6.66 7.74 -1.54
N SER A 27 6.87 8.62 -2.52
CA SER A 27 7.31 10.01 -2.29
C SER A 27 6.10 10.86 -1.94
N ILE A 28 6.08 11.42 -0.73
CA ILE A 28 4.95 12.18 -0.20
C ILE A 28 5.22 13.68 -0.32
N HIS A 29 4.31 14.39 -0.96
CA HIS A 29 4.39 15.83 -1.17
C HIS A 29 3.10 16.50 -0.72
N ARG A 30 3.22 17.69 -0.16
CA ARG A 30 2.09 18.55 0.20
C ARG A 30 2.14 19.82 -0.62
N ARG A 31 1.04 20.14 -1.28
CA ARG A 31 0.80 21.46 -1.84
C ARG A 31 0.21 22.34 -0.76
N ASN A 32 0.85 23.47 -0.48
CA ASN A 32 0.35 24.46 0.47
C ASN A 32 -0.66 25.40 -0.21
N ASP A 33 -1.28 26.28 0.58
CA ASP A 33 -2.27 27.23 0.05
C ASP A 33 -1.68 28.31 -0.87
N ASP A 34 -0.37 28.55 -0.77
CA ASP A 34 0.42 29.39 -1.67
C ASP A 34 0.72 28.74 -3.04
N GLY A 35 0.34 27.47 -3.20
CA GLY A 35 0.57 26.67 -4.39
C GLY A 35 1.96 26.07 -4.54
N GLN A 36 2.82 26.18 -3.52
CA GLN A 36 4.12 25.54 -3.52
C GLN A 36 4.03 24.09 -3.06
N TRP A 37 4.81 23.23 -3.71
CA TRP A 37 4.97 21.83 -3.32
C TRP A 37 6.11 21.69 -2.32
N GLN A 38 5.82 21.01 -1.21
CA GLN A 38 6.79 20.66 -0.18
C GLN A 38 6.92 19.13 -0.09
N HIS A 39 8.14 18.61 -0.17
CA HIS A 39 8.39 17.21 0.14
C HIS A 39 8.24 16.97 1.66
N ILE A 40 7.50 15.93 2.02
CA ILE A 40 7.16 15.61 3.41
C ILE A 40 7.94 14.40 3.91
N ALA A 41 7.93 13.31 3.13
CA ALA A 41 8.55 12.05 3.52
C ALA A 41 8.72 11.13 2.31
N ASP A 42 9.68 10.22 2.41
CA ASP A 42 9.75 9.03 1.56
C ASP A 42 9.36 7.82 2.42
N VAL A 43 8.33 7.08 2.00
CA VAL A 43 7.83 5.90 2.71
C VAL A 43 8.19 4.66 1.92
N ALA A 44 9.11 3.84 2.45
CA ALA A 44 9.45 2.57 1.85
C ALA A 44 8.22 1.65 1.77
N ASN A 45 8.08 0.90 0.68
CA ASN A 45 6.98 -0.05 0.54
C ASN A 45 7.23 -1.30 1.40
N PRO A 46 6.46 -1.54 2.48
CA PRO A 46 6.66 -2.70 3.34
C PRO A 46 6.37 -4.02 2.62
N GLY A 47 5.66 -3.98 1.49
CA GLY A 47 5.34 -5.15 0.66
C GLY A 47 6.44 -5.56 -0.32
N CYS A 48 7.52 -4.78 -0.43
CA CYS A 48 8.65 -5.03 -1.33
C CYS A 48 9.69 -6.02 -0.76
N HIS A 49 9.64 -6.31 0.54
CA HIS A 49 10.43 -7.41 1.10
C HIS A 49 9.79 -8.75 0.72
N GLY A 50 10.36 -9.34 -0.33
CA GLY A 50 10.40 -10.78 -0.53
C GLY A 50 9.11 -11.54 -0.21
N GLN A 51 8.19 -11.58 -1.18
CA GLN A 51 7.59 -12.89 -1.45
C GLN A 51 8.71 -13.77 -2.04
N HIS A 52 9.63 -14.20 -1.19
CA HIS A 52 10.36 -15.42 -1.43
C HIS A 52 9.28 -16.49 -1.51
N GLY A 53 8.88 -16.82 -2.74
CA GLY A 53 8.44 -18.17 -2.99
C GLY A 53 9.52 -19.08 -2.43
N ASN A 54 9.10 -20.11 -1.70
CA ASN A 54 9.93 -21.27 -1.43
C ASN A 54 10.38 -21.85 -2.78
N HIS A 55 11.44 -21.29 -3.36
CA HIS A 55 12.25 -21.95 -4.36
C HIS A 55 13.61 -22.15 -3.71
N HIS A 56 13.95 -23.43 -3.61
CA HIS A 56 15.13 -23.97 -2.96
C HIS A 56 16.44 -23.29 -3.39
N ALA A 57 17.33 -23.17 -2.40
CA ALA A 57 18.78 -23.40 -2.44
C ALA A 57 19.62 -22.63 -3.50
N GLU A 58 20.37 -21.62 -3.05
CA GLU A 58 21.81 -21.70 -2.75
C GLU A 58 22.39 -20.29 -2.57
N GLY A 59 23.16 -20.09 -1.48
CA GLY A 59 24.26 -19.13 -1.49
C GLY A 59 23.96 -17.65 -1.23
N CYS A 60 23.47 -17.30 -0.04
CA CYS A 60 23.81 -16.00 0.56
C CYS A 60 24.66 -16.25 1.80
N ARG A 61 26.00 -16.22 1.63
CA ARG A 61 26.95 -16.19 2.74
C ARG A 61 26.86 -14.80 3.40
N GLY A 62 26.06 -14.71 4.45
CA GLY A 62 26.18 -13.61 5.41
C GLY A 62 27.37 -13.89 6.33
N GLU A 63 28.34 -12.99 6.33
CA GLU A 63 29.41 -12.95 7.31
C GLU A 63 28.80 -12.63 8.69
N HIS A 64 28.71 -13.66 9.53
CA HIS A 64 28.35 -13.52 10.93
C HIS A 64 29.56 -13.03 11.73
N HIS A 65 29.51 -11.78 12.18
CA HIS A 65 30.27 -11.36 13.35
C HIS A 65 29.59 -11.92 14.60
N THR A 66 30.27 -12.83 15.28
CA THR A 66 29.88 -13.40 16.56
C THR A 66 30.43 -12.55 17.69
N GLU A 67 29.55 -11.86 18.43
CA GLU A 67 29.84 -11.44 19.80
C GLU A 67 28.71 -11.91 20.70
N GLY A 68 29.06 -12.80 21.62
CA GLY A 68 28.15 -13.37 22.60
C GLY A 68 27.88 -12.42 23.77
N HIS A 69 26.79 -12.69 24.47
CA HIS A 69 26.80 -12.68 25.92
C HIS A 69 25.67 -13.53 26.49
N ALA A 70 26.00 -14.09 27.64
CA ALA A 70 25.36 -15.14 28.40
C ALA A 70 24.15 -14.66 29.23
N HIS A 71 23.21 -15.62 29.41
CA HIS A 71 22.43 -15.93 30.62
C HIS A 71 21.51 -14.86 31.24
N HIS A 72 20.21 -15.19 31.41
CA HIS A 72 19.58 -15.35 32.73
C HIS A 72 18.14 -15.92 32.66
N HIS A 73 17.94 -17.02 33.40
CA HIS A 73 16.77 -17.56 34.12
C HIS A 73 15.33 -17.06 33.84
N GLY A 74 14.50 -17.97 33.31
CA GLY A 74 13.37 -18.63 34.00
C GLY A 74 12.23 -17.82 34.61
N GLN A 75 11.00 -18.06 34.14
CA GLN A 75 9.86 -18.43 35.01
C GLN A 75 8.68 -19.01 34.21
N ALA A 76 8.12 -20.09 34.75
CA ALA A 76 6.97 -20.82 34.24
C ALA A 76 5.67 -20.25 34.83
N CYS A 77 4.62 -20.14 34.01
CA CYS A 77 3.26 -19.95 34.49
C CYS A 77 2.41 -21.15 34.05
N ARG A 78 2.06 -21.99 35.03
CA ARG A 78 0.96 -22.97 34.96
C ARG A 78 -0.38 -22.25 35.15
N GLY A 79 -1.39 -22.73 34.45
CA GLY A 79 -2.79 -22.33 34.65
C GLY A 79 -3.71 -23.33 33.94
N GLU A 80 -3.96 -24.46 34.60
CA GLU A 80 -5.06 -25.37 34.28
C GLU A 80 -6.37 -24.73 34.72
N HIS A 81 -7.47 -24.87 33.99
CA HIS A 81 -8.80 -25.10 34.58
C HIS A 81 -9.80 -25.63 33.55
N HIS A 82 -10.53 -26.66 34.01
CA HIS A 82 -11.50 -27.48 33.32
C HIS A 82 -12.82 -26.76 33.00
N GLY A 83 -13.51 -27.22 31.95
CA GLY A 83 -14.90 -26.86 31.66
C GLY A 83 -15.52 -27.82 30.65
N SER A 84 -15.97 -28.97 31.12
CA SER A 84 -16.75 -29.96 30.35
C SER A 84 -18.14 -29.42 30.01
N GLY A 85 -18.56 -29.61 28.76
CA GLY A 85 -19.93 -29.35 28.30
C GLY A 85 -20.29 -30.24 27.12
N HIS A 86 -20.78 -31.45 27.41
CA HIS A 86 -21.38 -32.36 26.44
C HIS A 86 -22.73 -31.81 25.96
N GLY A 87 -22.91 -31.73 24.63
CA GLY A 87 -24.20 -31.53 23.99
C GLY A 87 -24.21 -32.26 22.65
N ARG A 88 -24.76 -33.49 22.64
CA ARG A 88 -25.02 -34.27 21.43
C ARG A 88 -26.25 -33.67 20.74
N HIS A 89 -26.24 -33.51 19.41
CA HIS A 89 -27.12 -34.24 18.50
C HIS A 89 -27.08 -33.69 17.07
N ARG A 90 -26.98 -34.65 16.15
CA ARG A 90 -27.57 -34.71 14.80
C ARG A 90 -26.77 -34.11 13.64
N GLU A 91 -26.07 -35.03 12.98
CA GLU A 91 -25.65 -34.98 11.59
C GLU A 91 -26.87 -34.83 10.67
N GLU A 92 -26.86 -33.78 9.85
CA GLU A 92 -27.52 -33.77 8.54
C GLU A 92 -26.45 -33.38 7.52
N HIS A 93 -25.95 -34.41 6.84
CA HIS A 93 -25.00 -34.33 5.73
C HIS A 93 -25.74 -33.85 4.49
N GLU A 94 -25.68 -32.54 4.20
CA GLU A 94 -25.94 -32.02 2.86
C GLU A 94 -24.62 -31.72 2.17
N ALA A 95 -24.27 -32.59 1.22
CA ALA A 95 -23.15 -32.42 0.30
C ALA A 95 -23.50 -31.33 -0.73
N GLY A 96 -23.44 -30.08 -0.31
CA GLY A 96 -23.37 -28.92 -1.19
C GLY A 96 -21.92 -28.51 -1.37
N SER A 97 -21.33 -28.89 -2.51
CA SER A 97 -20.02 -28.41 -2.98
C SER A 97 -20.09 -26.92 -3.36
N GLY A 98 -20.46 -26.06 -2.41
CA GLY A 98 -20.32 -24.63 -2.52
C GLY A 98 -18.86 -24.30 -2.26
N GLU A 99 -18.11 -23.98 -3.31
CA GLU A 99 -16.83 -23.29 -3.20
C GLU A 99 -17.01 -22.12 -2.23
N HIS A 100 -16.56 -22.32 -0.99
CA HIS A 100 -16.50 -21.29 0.03
C HIS A 100 -15.40 -20.33 -0.39
N ARG A 101 -15.70 -19.47 -1.38
CA ARG A 101 -14.89 -18.33 -1.73
C ARG A 101 -14.95 -17.40 -0.54
N GLN A 102 -14.04 -17.62 0.42
CA GLN A 102 -13.74 -16.64 1.45
C GLN A 102 -13.66 -15.28 0.74
N PRO A 103 -14.43 -14.27 1.18
CA PRO A 103 -14.30 -12.95 0.62
C PRO A 103 -12.82 -12.58 0.78
N ARG A 104 -12.09 -12.55 -0.33
CA ARG A 104 -10.68 -12.18 -0.36
C ARG A 104 -10.65 -10.71 0.01
N GLY A 105 -10.60 -10.45 1.32
CA GLY A 105 -10.41 -9.12 1.86
C GLY A 105 -9.16 -8.51 1.23
N PRO A 106 -9.01 -7.17 1.30
CA PRO A 106 -7.81 -6.52 0.82
C PRO A 106 -6.60 -7.25 1.41
N GLY A 107 -5.77 -7.84 0.55
CA GLY A 107 -4.64 -8.65 0.97
C GLY A 107 -3.80 -7.89 2.00
N SER A 108 -3.20 -8.59 2.96
CA SER A 108 -2.46 -8.02 4.10
C SER A 108 -1.50 -6.87 3.71
N LYS A 109 -0.86 -6.96 2.53
CA LYS A 109 0.01 -5.92 1.97
C LYS A 109 -0.70 -4.55 1.79
N PHE A 110 -1.95 -4.55 1.34
CA PHE A 110 -2.70 -3.33 1.10
C PHE A 110 -2.96 -2.55 2.39
N ARG A 111 -3.29 -3.25 3.48
CA ARG A 111 -3.56 -2.62 4.78
C ARG A 111 -2.36 -1.85 5.31
N HIS A 112 -1.15 -2.37 5.12
CA HIS A 112 0.08 -1.70 5.55
C HIS A 112 0.35 -0.43 4.74
N ILE A 113 0.27 -0.50 3.41
CA ILE A 113 0.44 0.68 2.54
C ILE A 113 -0.61 1.74 2.90
N PHE A 114 -1.87 1.33 3.02
CA PHE A 114 -2.96 2.22 3.37
C PHE A 114 -2.73 2.95 4.69
N SER A 115 -2.35 2.21 5.73
CA SER A 115 -2.09 2.77 7.06
C SER A 115 -0.90 3.72 7.04
N ALA A 116 0.15 3.41 6.28
CA ALA A 116 1.31 4.28 6.14
C ALA A 116 0.94 5.61 5.48
N LEU A 117 0.19 5.57 4.37
CA LEU A 117 -0.22 6.79 3.66
C LEU A 117 -1.20 7.65 4.47
N LYS A 118 -2.12 7.03 5.22
CA LYS A 118 -3.07 7.77 6.07
C LYS A 118 -2.39 8.54 7.19
N LYS A 119 -1.25 8.07 7.72
CA LYS A 119 -0.47 8.82 8.74
C LYS A 119 0.05 10.17 8.24
N HIS A 120 0.11 10.37 6.94
CA HIS A 120 0.58 11.61 6.32
C HIS A 120 -0.56 12.44 5.72
N ASP A 121 -1.82 12.12 6.03
CA ASP A 121 -3.01 12.81 5.49
C ASP A 121 -3.09 12.79 3.95
N VAL A 122 -2.54 11.73 3.33
CA VAL A 122 -2.59 11.57 1.88
C VAL A 122 -4.04 11.49 1.42
N ASN A 123 -4.38 12.30 0.42
CA ASN A 123 -5.68 12.31 -0.25
C ASN A 123 -5.57 11.87 -1.71
N VAL A 124 -4.41 12.07 -2.36
CA VAL A 124 -4.17 11.70 -3.74
C VAL A 124 -3.04 10.67 -3.82
N VAL A 125 -3.23 9.62 -4.62
CA VAL A 125 -2.17 8.65 -4.91
C VAL A 125 -1.88 8.67 -6.40
N GLY A 126 -0.61 8.68 -6.79
CA GLY A 126 -0.16 8.72 -8.18
C GLY A 126 0.72 7.52 -8.54
N SER A 127 0.52 6.96 -9.74
CA SER A 127 1.35 5.90 -10.31
C SER A 127 1.18 5.85 -11.83
N VAL A 128 2.14 5.24 -12.52
CA VAL A 128 2.01 4.93 -13.95
C VAL A 128 0.93 3.87 -14.19
N GLN A 129 0.74 2.92 -13.27
CA GLN A 129 -0.23 1.85 -13.43
C GLN A 129 -0.81 1.38 -12.10
N TYR A 130 -2.11 1.12 -12.07
CA TYR A 130 -2.75 0.43 -10.96
C TYR A 130 -3.06 -1.04 -11.31
N GLY A 131 -2.96 -1.90 -10.30
CA GLY A 131 -3.41 -3.28 -10.40
C GLY A 131 -4.93 -3.42 -10.22
N PRO A 132 -5.44 -4.66 -10.28
CA PRO A 132 -6.88 -4.96 -10.13
C PRO A 132 -7.52 -4.42 -8.84
N ASN A 133 -6.70 -4.21 -7.80
CA ASN A 133 -7.13 -3.73 -6.48
C ASN A 133 -7.33 -2.21 -6.38
N ILE A 134 -7.30 -1.46 -7.49
CA ILE A 134 -7.55 0.01 -7.49
C ILE A 134 -8.88 0.38 -6.84
N ARG A 135 -9.88 -0.50 -6.91
CA ARG A 135 -11.19 -0.31 -6.28
C ARG A 135 -11.07 -0.06 -4.77
N ASN A 136 -10.10 -0.70 -4.11
CA ASN A 136 -9.85 -0.53 -2.67
C ASN A 136 -9.11 0.79 -2.37
N LEU A 137 -8.36 1.36 -3.31
CA LEU A 137 -7.75 2.68 -3.15
C LEU A 137 -8.80 3.78 -3.23
N ARG A 138 -9.76 3.65 -4.17
CA ARG A 138 -10.81 4.65 -4.43
C ARG A 138 -11.70 4.96 -3.24
N THR A 139 -11.83 4.03 -2.29
CA THR A 139 -12.61 4.27 -1.07
C THR A 139 -11.98 5.31 -0.16
N ALA A 140 -10.66 5.55 -0.29
CA ALA A 140 -9.92 6.38 0.66
C ALA A 140 -9.04 7.45 0.03
N PHE A 141 -8.59 7.25 -1.20
CA PHE A 141 -7.71 8.15 -1.94
C PHE A 141 -8.26 8.39 -3.34
N THR A 142 -7.91 9.52 -3.94
CA THR A 142 -8.13 9.83 -5.35
C THR A 142 -6.98 9.24 -6.17
N PRO A 143 -7.19 8.17 -6.96
CA PRO A 143 -6.12 7.57 -7.74
C PRO A 143 -5.90 8.36 -9.02
N VAL A 144 -4.64 8.68 -9.28
CA VAL A 144 -4.19 9.42 -10.45
C VAL A 144 -3.21 8.54 -11.21
N VAL A 145 -3.47 8.35 -12.50
CA VAL A 145 -2.56 7.71 -13.45
C VAL A 145 -1.76 8.82 -14.12
N VAL A 146 -0.43 8.74 -14.01
CA VAL A 146 0.51 9.71 -14.62
C VAL A 146 1.41 9.01 -15.64
N SER A 147 2.11 9.77 -16.47
CA SER A 147 3.14 9.21 -17.36
C SER A 147 4.39 8.79 -16.59
N GLU A 148 5.21 7.93 -17.20
CA GLU A 148 6.58 7.66 -16.75
C GLU A 148 7.41 8.95 -16.79
N GLY A 149 8.33 9.11 -15.84
CA GLY A 149 9.11 10.35 -15.72
C GLY A 149 9.65 10.57 -14.30
N SER A 150 9.93 11.81 -13.96
CA SER A 150 10.31 12.18 -12.59
C SER A 150 9.09 12.44 -11.71
N VAL A 151 9.31 12.40 -10.39
CA VAL A 151 8.32 12.90 -9.41
C VAL A 151 7.87 14.32 -9.74
N ASP A 152 8.77 15.20 -10.17
CA ASP A 152 8.45 16.60 -10.47
C ASP A 152 7.53 16.71 -11.69
N ASP A 153 7.74 15.88 -12.72
CA ASP A 153 6.85 15.83 -13.89
C ASP A 153 5.43 15.41 -13.49
N ALA A 154 5.31 14.44 -12.59
CA ALA A 154 4.03 13.98 -12.07
C ALA A 154 3.33 15.07 -11.24
N LEU A 155 4.07 15.80 -10.40
CA LEU A 155 3.54 16.94 -9.65
C LEU A 155 3.07 18.06 -10.59
N ALA A 156 3.84 18.37 -11.63
CA ALA A 156 3.45 19.34 -12.64
C ALA A 156 2.18 18.91 -13.41
N ALA A 157 2.04 17.62 -13.71
CA ALA A 157 0.83 17.09 -14.33
C ALA A 157 -0.39 17.22 -13.40
N ILE A 158 -0.22 16.96 -12.10
CA ILE A 158 -1.27 17.15 -11.09
C ILE A 158 -1.63 18.62 -10.95
N GLU A 159 -0.63 19.52 -10.91
CA GLU A 159 -0.81 20.97 -10.79
C GLU A 159 -1.70 21.52 -11.92
N ARG A 160 -1.48 21.06 -13.16
CA ARG A 160 -2.28 21.48 -14.33
C ARG A 160 -3.73 20.97 -14.31
N ASN A 161 -4.02 19.97 -13.48
CA ASN A 161 -5.33 19.31 -13.40
C ASN A 161 -5.94 19.41 -11.99
N LEU A 162 -5.55 20.42 -11.19
CA LEU A 162 -5.99 20.58 -9.81
C LEU A 162 -7.51 20.62 -9.66
N ASP A 163 -8.21 21.30 -10.58
CA ASP A 163 -9.67 21.40 -10.53
C ASP A 163 -10.32 20.01 -10.62
N GLN A 164 -9.82 19.14 -11.50
CA GLN A 164 -10.32 17.77 -11.63
C GLN A 164 -9.95 16.93 -10.42
N VAL A 165 -8.75 17.10 -9.87
CA VAL A 165 -8.29 16.40 -8.66
C VAL A 165 -9.15 16.77 -7.46
N ASP A 166 -9.41 18.06 -7.26
CA ASP A 166 -10.27 18.60 -6.21
C ASP A 166 -11.71 18.10 -6.34
N GLU A 167 -12.27 18.12 -7.56
CA GLU A 167 -13.59 17.53 -7.83
C GLU A 167 -13.65 16.06 -7.39
N GLN A 168 -12.64 15.26 -7.72
CA GLN A 168 -12.59 13.85 -7.31
C GLN A 168 -12.38 13.66 -5.81
N ILE A 169 -11.64 14.55 -5.14
CA ILE A 169 -11.52 14.52 -3.67
C ILE A 169 -12.90 14.76 -3.04
N ARG A 170 -13.62 15.79 -3.52
CA ARG A 170 -14.96 16.15 -3.03
C ARG A 170 -16.02 15.10 -3.34
N ALA A 171 -15.86 14.33 -4.43
CA ALA A 171 -16.77 13.25 -4.80
C ALA A 171 -16.83 12.09 -3.77
N GLY A 172 -15.90 12.03 -2.81
CA GLY A 172 -15.93 11.04 -1.74
C GLY A 172 -15.94 9.61 -2.30
N GLU A 173 -16.81 8.72 -1.83
CA GLU A 173 -16.82 7.30 -2.26
C GLU A 173 -17.11 7.10 -3.76
N ASN A 174 -17.72 8.09 -4.42
CA ASN A 174 -18.03 8.03 -5.86
C ASN A 174 -16.86 8.45 -6.77
N ARG A 175 -15.70 8.77 -6.19
CA ARG A 175 -14.53 9.25 -6.91
C ARG A 175 -14.03 8.25 -7.95
N ARG A 176 -13.63 8.75 -9.12
CA ARG A 176 -13.07 8.00 -10.26
C ARG A 176 -11.55 8.08 -10.22
N HIS A 177 -10.88 7.26 -11.02
CA HIS A 177 -9.45 7.44 -11.25
C HIS A 177 -9.26 8.46 -12.38
N LEU A 178 -8.29 9.34 -12.23
CA LEU A 178 -7.94 10.34 -13.23
C LEU A 178 -6.79 9.82 -14.09
N MET A 179 -6.84 10.09 -15.40
CA MET A 179 -5.73 9.81 -16.31
C MET A 179 -5.11 11.13 -16.75
N LEU A 180 -3.96 11.46 -16.20
CA LEU A 180 -3.22 12.66 -16.54
C LEU A 180 -2.18 12.30 -17.58
N ARG A 181 -2.38 12.80 -18.80
CA ARG A 181 -1.40 12.61 -19.88
C ARG A 181 -0.34 13.71 -19.78
N ALA A 182 0.92 13.33 -19.98
CA ALA A 182 1.94 14.31 -20.33
C ALA A 182 1.48 15.04 -21.59
N ILE A 183 1.36 16.36 -21.51
CA ILE A 183 1.18 17.20 -22.69
C ILE A 183 2.59 17.41 -23.23
N GLU A 184 2.85 16.98 -24.46
CA GLU A 184 4.06 17.36 -25.18
C GLU A 184 4.04 18.89 -25.29
N LEU A 185 4.91 19.58 -24.54
CA LEU A 185 5.15 21.00 -24.73
C LEU A 185 5.91 21.09 -26.06
N GLY A 186 5.17 21.29 -27.14
CA GLY A 186 5.70 21.51 -28.49
C GLY A 186 6.38 22.87 -28.65
#